data_AF-A0A7C9FTH4-F1
#
_entry.id   AF-A0A7C9FTH4-F1
#
_cell.length_a   1.000
_cell.length_b   1.000
_cell.length_c   1.000
_cell.angle_alpha   90.00
_cell.angle_beta   90.00
_cell.angle_gamma   90.00
#
_symmetry.space_group_name_H-M   'P 1'
#
loop_
_entity.id
_entity.type
_entity.pdbx_description
1 polymer ?
#
loop_
_entity_poly.entity_id
_entity_poly.type
_entity_poly.pdbx_seq_one_letter_code
_entity_poly.pdbx_strand_id
1 'polypeptide(L)'
;MKRILIAVAFCLGNSALAEPTLVETMAAPWNTFIFVSTRMPAQSVIELAREASQAKAVIVLTGFGGSDGTLTGTQQYAAQINAVCCAKQPARWIVDPVLTRRYRVAAAPTFVVAHGSSENPGEYSKVAGEMSLAQALKFFAQTSSLQSARDYSARMYYSAYGSKY
;
A
#
# COMPACT_ATOMS: atom_id res chain seq x y z
N MET A 1 6.98 -63.03 13.77
CA MET A 1 7.14 -62.12 14.92
C MET A 1 8.57 -61.57 14.95
N LYS A 2 8.80 -60.28 14.63
CA LYS A 2 9.81 -59.41 15.28
C LYS A 2 9.94 -58.04 14.58
N ARG A 3 9.35 -57.05 15.28
CA ARG A 3 9.83 -55.70 15.60
C ARG A 3 10.22 -54.73 14.48
N ILE A 4 9.28 -53.82 14.25
CA ILE A 4 9.36 -52.48 13.66
C ILE A 4 10.28 -51.59 14.53
N LEU A 5 11.14 -50.78 13.89
CA LEU A 5 11.75 -49.58 14.45
C LEU A 5 11.68 -48.48 13.39
N ILE A 6 10.75 -47.54 13.56
CA ILE A 6 10.67 -46.30 12.79
C ILE A 6 11.21 -45.21 13.69
N ALA A 7 12.33 -44.61 13.30
CA ALA A 7 12.88 -43.43 13.95
C ALA A 7 12.13 -42.19 13.45
N VAL A 8 11.42 -41.51 14.34
CA VAL A 8 10.79 -40.21 14.08
C VAL A 8 11.83 -39.13 14.38
N ALA A 9 12.34 -38.49 13.33
CA ALA A 9 13.18 -37.30 13.46
C ALA A 9 12.27 -36.07 13.65
N PHE A 10 12.29 -35.51 14.87
CA PHE A 10 11.58 -34.29 15.23
C PHE A 10 12.47 -33.09 14.90
N CYS A 11 12.24 -32.43 13.76
CA CYS A 11 12.92 -31.18 13.43
C CYS A 11 12.18 -30.01 14.11
N LEU A 12 12.69 -29.55 15.25
CA LEU A 12 12.33 -28.28 15.86
C LEU A 12 13.02 -27.15 15.08
N GLY A 13 12.33 -26.59 14.07
CA GLY A 13 12.75 -25.36 13.42
C GLY A 13 12.28 -24.15 14.24
N ASN A 14 13.16 -23.59 15.06
CA ASN A 14 12.97 -22.24 15.59
C ASN A 14 13.14 -21.23 14.44
N SER A 15 12.04 -20.65 13.97
CA SER A 15 12.09 -19.52 13.03
C SER A 15 12.48 -18.25 13.78
N ALA A 16 13.77 -17.97 13.86
CA ALA A 16 14.26 -16.62 14.12
C ALA A 16 13.98 -15.76 12.88
N LEU A 17 13.30 -14.63 13.05
CA LEU A 17 13.09 -13.64 11.99
C LEU A 17 14.46 -13.08 11.58
N ALA A 18 14.98 -13.50 10.43
CA ALA A 18 16.22 -12.96 9.88
C ALA A 18 15.99 -11.52 9.39
N GLU A 19 16.90 -10.61 9.73
CA GLU A 19 16.92 -9.26 9.17
C GLU A 19 17.23 -9.34 7.66
N PRO A 20 16.53 -8.58 6.80
CA PRO A 20 16.73 -8.61 5.36
C PRO A 20 18.17 -8.17 5.01
N THR A 21 18.77 -8.84 4.03
CA THR A 21 20.14 -8.51 3.61
C THR A 21 20.21 -7.11 2.97
N LEU A 22 21.40 -6.49 2.95
CA LEU A 22 21.62 -5.17 2.33
C LEU A 22 21.24 -5.18 0.84
N VAL A 23 21.53 -6.28 0.14
CA VAL A 23 21.15 -6.49 -1.27
C VAL A 23 19.63 -6.57 -1.45
N GLU A 24 18.94 -7.26 -0.57
CA GLU A 24 17.47 -7.40 -0.60
C GLU A 24 16.77 -6.10 -0.25
N THR A 25 17.36 -5.31 0.64
CA THR A 25 16.91 -3.94 0.93
C THR A 25 17.08 -3.04 -0.28
N MET A 26 18.20 -3.14 -1.01
CA MET A 26 18.44 -2.34 -2.22
C MET A 26 17.58 -2.75 -3.43
N ALA A 27 17.19 -4.03 -3.51
CA ALA A 27 16.33 -4.56 -4.57
C ALA A 27 14.83 -4.50 -4.23
N ALA A 28 14.48 -4.03 -3.02
CA ALA A 28 13.11 -4.00 -2.57
C ALA A 28 12.25 -3.11 -3.49
N PRO A 29 11.06 -3.57 -3.91
CA PRO A 29 10.23 -2.76 -4.78
C PRO A 29 9.73 -1.52 -4.06
N TRP A 30 9.71 -0.40 -4.79
CA TRP A 30 9.02 0.82 -4.34
C TRP A 30 7.51 0.65 -4.47
N ASN A 31 6.79 1.06 -3.43
CA ASN A 31 5.34 1.00 -3.37
C ASN A 31 4.73 2.39 -3.19
N THR A 32 3.57 2.59 -3.81
CA THR A 32 2.71 3.76 -3.61
C THR A 32 1.46 3.32 -2.87
N PHE A 33 1.20 3.93 -1.72
CA PHE A 33 0.03 3.66 -0.89
C PHE A 33 -0.87 4.88 -0.80
N ILE A 34 -2.18 4.64 -0.79
CA ILE A 34 -3.21 5.65 -0.50
C ILE A 34 -4.00 5.17 0.70
N PHE A 35 -3.81 5.83 1.84
CA PHE A 35 -4.57 5.56 3.04
C PHE A 35 -5.91 6.27 2.95
N VAL A 36 -7.00 5.51 3.00
CA VAL A 36 -8.37 6.05 2.94
C VAL A 36 -9.17 5.60 4.16
N SER A 37 -10.35 6.19 4.33
CA SER A 37 -11.31 5.80 5.36
C SER A 37 -12.68 5.60 4.74
N THR A 38 -13.46 4.65 5.26
CA THR A 38 -14.86 4.44 4.85
C THR A 38 -15.78 5.59 5.26
N ARG A 39 -15.29 6.52 6.09
CA ARG A 39 -15.98 7.78 6.45
C ARG A 39 -15.76 8.90 5.44
N MET A 40 -14.83 8.73 4.50
CA MET A 40 -14.65 9.71 3.43
C MET A 40 -15.87 9.73 2.49
N PRO A 41 -16.14 10.85 1.82
CA PRO A 41 -17.18 10.90 0.80
C PRO A 41 -16.93 9.85 -0.28
N ALA A 42 -17.98 9.11 -0.67
CA ALA A 42 -17.86 8.02 -1.64
C ALA A 42 -17.24 8.49 -2.96
N GLN A 43 -17.62 9.68 -3.44
CA GLN A 43 -17.08 10.26 -4.66
C GLN A 43 -15.57 10.48 -4.60
N SER A 44 -15.06 11.00 -3.47
CA SER A 44 -13.61 11.18 -3.26
C SER A 44 -12.87 9.85 -3.32
N VAL A 45 -13.44 8.80 -2.70
CA VAL A 45 -12.83 7.46 -2.71
C VAL A 45 -12.88 6.82 -4.10
N ILE A 46 -13.95 7.03 -4.87
CA ILE A 46 -14.07 6.59 -6.27
C ILE A 46 -12.98 7.22 -7.15
N GLU A 47 -12.72 8.52 -6.95
CA GLU A 47 -11.68 9.24 -7.68
C GLU A 47 -10.28 8.72 -7.33
N LEU A 48 -10.00 8.56 -6.03
CA LEU A 48 -8.74 7.97 -5.57
C LEU A 48 -8.56 6.53 -6.05
N ALA A 49 -9.62 5.72 -6.10
CA ALA A 49 -9.58 4.36 -6.63
C ALA A 49 -9.28 4.32 -8.13
N ARG A 50 -9.86 5.24 -8.91
CA ARG A 50 -9.54 5.38 -10.33
C ARG A 50 -8.07 5.68 -10.54
N GLU A 51 -7.52 6.62 -9.78
CA GLU A 51 -6.11 6.98 -9.88
C GLU A 51 -5.18 5.87 -9.36
N ALA A 52 -5.57 5.18 -8.29
CA ALA A 52 -4.83 4.04 -7.77
C ALA A 52 -4.74 2.90 -8.78
N SER A 53 -5.85 2.60 -9.46
CA SER A 53 -5.89 1.64 -10.56
C SER A 53 -4.90 2.02 -11.67
N GLN A 54 -4.95 3.27 -12.15
CA GLN A 54 -4.09 3.78 -13.22
C GLN A 54 -2.59 3.77 -12.84
N ALA A 55 -2.27 4.19 -11.62
CA ALA A 55 -0.89 4.26 -11.13
C ALA A 55 -0.41 2.97 -10.46
N LYS A 56 -1.21 1.88 -10.46
CA LYS A 56 -0.92 0.64 -9.73
C LYS A 56 -0.60 0.87 -8.24
N ALA A 57 -1.18 1.91 -7.64
CA ALA A 57 -1.07 2.17 -6.22
C ALA A 57 -2.00 1.24 -5.42
N VAL A 58 -1.65 1.02 -4.15
CA VAL A 58 -2.43 0.19 -3.24
C VAL A 58 -3.23 1.08 -2.30
N ILE A 59 -4.53 0.85 -2.24
CA ILE A 59 -5.40 1.50 -1.27
C ILE A 59 -5.34 0.73 0.05
N VAL A 60 -5.11 1.46 1.13
CA VAL A 60 -4.94 0.92 2.48
C VAL A 60 -6.06 1.42 3.38
N LEU A 61 -6.76 0.49 4.00
CA LEU A 61 -7.69 0.76 5.10
C LEU A 61 -7.02 0.38 6.42
N THR A 62 -7.11 1.25 7.43
CA THR A 62 -6.53 0.99 8.76
C THR A 62 -7.25 -0.15 9.50
N GLY A 63 -8.51 -0.41 9.18
CA GLY A 63 -9.30 -1.46 9.81
C GLY A 63 -10.50 -1.82 8.95
N PHE A 64 -11.32 -2.72 9.48
CA PHE A 64 -12.57 -3.07 8.83
C PHE A 64 -13.54 -1.89 8.84
N GLY A 65 -14.25 -1.71 7.73
CA GLY A 65 -15.26 -0.68 7.55
C GLY A 65 -16.35 -1.18 6.62
N GLY A 66 -17.18 -0.26 6.13
CA GLY A 66 -18.39 -0.60 5.38
C GLY A 66 -19.63 -0.58 6.29
N SER A 67 -20.69 -1.24 5.86
CA SER A 67 -22.01 -1.21 6.52
C SER A 67 -22.02 -1.84 7.92
N ASP A 68 -21.16 -2.81 8.19
CA ASP A 68 -21.19 -3.65 9.39
C ASP A 68 -19.83 -3.71 10.14
N GLY A 69 -18.78 -3.08 9.60
CA GLY A 69 -17.44 -3.11 10.19
C GLY A 69 -16.77 -4.48 10.17
N THR A 70 -17.20 -5.39 9.28
CA THR A 70 -16.63 -6.73 9.14
C THR A 70 -15.66 -6.81 7.96
N LEU A 71 -14.91 -7.92 7.88
CA LEU A 71 -14.10 -8.23 6.70
C LEU A 71 -14.97 -8.29 5.44
N THR A 72 -16.14 -8.94 5.52
CA THR A 72 -17.08 -9.07 4.39
C THR A 72 -17.63 -7.72 3.96
N GLY A 73 -18.05 -6.86 4.90
CA GLY A 73 -18.49 -5.50 4.58
C GLY A 73 -17.39 -4.65 3.94
N THR A 74 -16.14 -4.82 4.39
CA THR A 74 -14.98 -4.13 3.80
C THR A 74 -14.72 -4.58 2.37
N GLN A 75 -14.81 -5.90 2.12
CA GLN A 75 -14.66 -6.46 0.76
C GLN A 75 -15.77 -5.98 -0.17
N GLN A 76 -17.02 -5.95 0.31
CA GLN A 76 -18.15 -5.42 -0.44
C GLN A 76 -17.98 -3.93 -0.76
N TYR A 77 -17.53 -3.13 0.21
CA TYR A 77 -17.22 -1.72 0.01
C TYR A 77 -16.16 -1.52 -1.09
N ALA A 78 -15.03 -2.22 -1.00
CA ALA A 78 -13.97 -2.14 -2.02
C ALA A 78 -14.47 -2.60 -3.41
N ALA A 79 -15.29 -3.65 -3.46
CA ALA A 79 -15.89 -4.15 -4.70
C ALA A 79 -16.85 -3.13 -5.33
N GLN A 80 -17.70 -2.47 -4.53
CA GLN A 80 -18.62 -1.44 -5.00
C GLN A 80 -17.87 -0.26 -5.60
N ILE A 81 -16.82 0.24 -4.93
CA ILE A 81 -15.99 1.33 -5.46
C ILE A 81 -15.33 0.91 -6.78
N ASN A 82 -14.72 -0.28 -6.83
CA ASN A 82 -14.08 -0.78 -8.05
C ASN A 82 -15.07 -0.98 -9.21
N ALA A 83 -16.30 -1.41 -8.93
CA ALA A 83 -17.33 -1.56 -9.95
C ALA A 83 -17.71 -0.22 -10.61
N VAL A 84 -17.62 0.89 -9.88
CA VAL A 84 -17.93 2.23 -10.39
C VAL A 84 -16.80 2.80 -11.26
N CYS A 85 -15.54 2.64 -10.88
CA CYS A 85 -14.42 3.34 -11.53
C CYS A 85 -13.53 2.49 -12.43
N CYS A 86 -13.45 1.18 -12.17
CA CYS A 86 -12.20 0.46 -12.36
C CYS A 86 -12.37 -0.88 -13.08
N ALA A 87 -13.46 -1.06 -13.83
CA ALA A 87 -13.90 -2.34 -14.43
C ALA A 87 -12.78 -3.23 -15.02
N LYS A 88 -11.94 -2.70 -15.92
CA LYS A 88 -10.88 -3.49 -16.59
C LYS A 88 -9.62 -3.68 -15.74
N GLN A 89 -9.41 -2.79 -14.77
CA GLN A 89 -8.21 -2.77 -13.93
C GLN A 89 -8.65 -2.30 -12.54
N PRO A 90 -9.09 -3.21 -11.66
CA PRO A 90 -9.53 -2.83 -10.31
C PRO A 90 -8.37 -2.25 -9.52
N ALA A 91 -8.65 -1.27 -8.66
CA ALA A 91 -7.66 -0.83 -7.67
C ALA A 91 -7.40 -1.98 -6.67
N ARG A 92 -6.16 -2.09 -6.20
CA ARG A 92 -5.79 -3.07 -5.17
C ARG A 92 -6.08 -2.50 -3.80
N TRP A 93 -6.81 -3.26 -2.98
CA TRP A 93 -7.18 -2.89 -1.62
C TRP A 93 -6.52 -3.83 -0.61
N ILE A 94 -6.07 -3.29 0.51
CA ILE A 94 -5.63 -4.06 1.68
C ILE A 94 -6.17 -3.44 2.96
N VAL A 95 -6.40 -4.28 3.98
CA VAL A 95 -6.66 -3.84 5.34
C VAL A 95 -5.38 -4.07 6.12
N ASP A 96 -4.68 -2.99 6.48
CA ASP A 96 -3.39 -3.08 7.14
C ASP A 96 -3.19 -1.97 8.19
N PRO A 97 -3.57 -2.23 9.46
CA PRO A 97 -3.30 -1.33 10.56
C PRO A 97 -1.80 -1.17 10.86
N VAL A 98 -0.96 -2.16 10.50
CA VAL A 98 0.49 -2.11 10.74
C VAL A 98 1.11 -1.04 9.84
N LEU A 99 0.77 -1.00 8.55
CA LEU A 99 1.25 0.03 7.63
C LEU A 99 0.80 1.44 8.05
N THR A 100 -0.41 1.58 8.59
CA THR A 100 -0.92 2.86 9.12
C THR A 100 -0.01 3.38 10.24
N ARG A 101 0.35 2.51 11.20
CA ARG A 101 1.27 2.86 12.30
C ARG A 101 2.68 3.13 11.79
N ARG A 102 3.20 2.27 10.91
CA ARG A 102 4.54 2.36 10.32
C ARG A 102 4.80 3.73 9.69
N TYR A 103 3.88 4.20 8.86
CA TYR A 103 4.01 5.50 8.19
C TYR A 103 3.39 6.65 9.00
N ARG A 104 3.01 6.40 10.25
CA ARG A 104 2.44 7.38 11.19
C ARG A 104 1.27 8.15 10.56
N VAL A 105 0.38 7.43 9.89
CA VAL A 105 -0.78 8.02 9.21
C VAL A 105 -1.83 8.37 10.27
N ALA A 106 -2.21 9.65 10.34
CA ALA A 106 -3.15 10.17 11.33
C ALA A 106 -4.44 10.73 10.71
N ALA A 107 -4.47 10.90 9.39
CA ALA A 107 -5.60 11.43 8.65
C ALA A 107 -5.77 10.70 7.31
N ALA A 108 -6.99 10.72 6.78
CA ALA A 108 -7.30 10.23 5.45
C ALA A 108 -7.88 11.39 4.60
N PRO A 109 -7.48 11.54 3.33
CA PRO A 109 -6.50 10.73 2.65
C PRO A 109 -5.05 11.07 3.05
N THR A 110 -4.19 10.05 3.07
CA THR A 110 -2.73 10.22 3.15
C THR A 110 -2.06 9.39 2.06
N PHE A 111 -1.12 9.98 1.35
CA PHE A 111 -0.34 9.34 0.30
C PHE A 111 1.04 9.01 0.84
N VAL A 112 1.56 7.84 0.49
CA VAL A 112 2.90 7.40 0.89
C VAL A 112 3.60 6.77 -0.30
N VAL A 113 4.87 7.15 -0.52
CA VAL A 113 5.81 6.40 -1.36
C VAL A 113 6.89 5.84 -0.46
N ALA A 114 7.11 4.53 -0.52
CA ALA A 114 8.01 3.85 0.41
C ALA A 114 8.81 2.75 -0.29
N HIS A 115 10.03 2.53 0.21
CA HIS A 115 10.91 1.46 -0.22
C HIS A 115 10.80 0.26 0.72
N GLY A 116 10.48 -0.92 0.17
CA GLY A 116 10.40 -2.15 0.97
C GLY A 116 9.41 -2.08 2.14
N SER A 117 9.76 -2.78 3.22
CA SER A 117 8.95 -2.95 4.44
C SER A 117 9.45 -2.12 5.62
N SER A 118 10.33 -1.15 5.38
CA SER A 118 11.01 -0.41 6.45
C SER A 118 10.12 0.61 7.17
N GLU A 119 10.34 0.76 8.47
CA GLU A 119 9.69 1.76 9.32
C GLU A 119 10.53 3.03 9.47
N ASN A 120 11.73 3.04 8.88
CA ASN A 120 12.66 4.14 8.94
C ASN A 120 12.07 5.37 8.22
N PRO A 121 11.91 6.53 8.89
CA PRO A 121 11.48 7.78 8.26
C PRO A 121 12.38 8.24 7.10
N GLY A 122 13.63 7.76 7.04
CA GLY A 122 14.54 7.98 5.91
C GLY A 122 14.26 7.13 4.67
N GLU A 123 13.22 6.30 4.68
CA GLU A 123 12.94 5.32 3.60
C GLU A 123 11.52 5.45 3.03
N TYR A 124 10.77 6.48 3.44
CA TYR A 124 9.49 6.84 2.85
C TYR A 124 9.26 8.35 2.80
N SER A 125 8.34 8.78 1.94
CA SER A 125 7.79 10.13 1.93
C SER A 125 6.27 10.06 2.02
N LYS A 126 5.66 11.00 2.75
CA LYS A 126 4.21 11.05 2.92
C LYS A 126 3.67 12.47 2.84
N VAL A 127 2.43 12.60 2.39
CA VAL A 127 1.68 13.85 2.41
C VAL A 127 0.22 13.53 2.72
N ALA A 128 -0.39 14.29 3.62
CA ALA A 128 -1.80 14.19 3.97
C ALA A 128 -2.54 15.42 3.45
N GLY A 129 -3.78 15.24 3.03
CA GLY A 129 -4.64 16.34 2.60
C GLY A 129 -5.51 15.98 1.40
N GLU A 130 -6.57 16.77 1.22
CA GLU A 130 -7.53 16.63 0.13
C GLU A 130 -6.87 17.00 -1.21
N MET A 131 -6.34 16.01 -1.91
CA MET A 131 -5.70 16.14 -3.21
C MET A 131 -5.77 14.84 -4.01
N SER A 132 -5.43 14.90 -5.29
CA SER A 132 -5.30 13.70 -6.13
C SER A 132 -3.97 12.97 -5.91
N LEU A 133 -3.88 11.70 -6.29
CA LEU A 133 -2.62 10.96 -6.32
C LEU A 133 -1.64 11.61 -7.29
N ALA A 134 -2.11 12.11 -8.43
CA ALA A 134 -1.28 12.84 -9.38
C ALA A 134 -0.61 14.07 -8.74
N GLN A 135 -1.35 14.83 -7.93
CA GLN A 135 -0.82 15.96 -7.16
C GLN A 135 0.17 15.51 -6.08
N ALA A 136 -0.15 14.46 -5.34
CA ALA A 136 0.75 13.90 -4.33
C ALA A 136 2.09 13.42 -4.92
N LEU A 137 2.07 12.74 -6.08
CA LEU A 137 3.27 12.30 -6.77
C LEU A 137 4.12 13.47 -7.28
N LYS A 138 3.49 14.52 -7.82
CA LYS A 138 4.21 15.77 -8.16
C LYS A 138 4.85 16.40 -6.93
N PHE A 139 4.09 16.48 -5.82
CA PHE A 139 4.59 16.99 -4.57
C PHE A 139 5.84 16.21 -4.13
N PHE A 140 5.79 14.88 -4.09
CA PHE A 140 6.96 14.07 -3.74
C PHE A 140 8.14 14.25 -4.69
N ALA A 141 7.91 14.32 -6.00
CA ALA A 141 8.96 14.55 -6.99
C ALA A 141 9.70 15.87 -6.76
N GLN A 142 9.01 16.89 -6.24
CA GLN A 142 9.55 18.24 -6.05
C GLN A 142 10.10 18.48 -4.64
N THR A 143 9.46 17.94 -3.60
CA THR A 143 9.66 18.38 -2.22
C THR A 143 10.17 17.30 -1.28
N SER A 144 10.12 16.02 -1.67
CA SER A 144 10.66 14.95 -0.82
C SER A 144 12.12 15.22 -0.51
N SER A 145 12.58 14.96 0.72
CA SER A 145 13.99 15.02 1.09
C SER A 145 14.80 13.84 0.54
N LEU A 146 14.13 12.73 0.19
CA LEU A 146 14.75 11.50 -0.30
C LEU A 146 14.85 11.53 -1.83
N GLN A 147 16.07 11.55 -2.39
CA GLN A 147 16.26 11.55 -3.85
C GLN A 147 15.58 10.35 -4.52
N SER A 148 15.67 9.17 -3.91
CA SER A 148 15.06 7.94 -4.43
C SER A 148 13.53 8.04 -4.50
N ALA A 149 12.89 8.68 -3.51
CA ALA A 149 11.45 8.94 -3.53
C ALA A 149 11.08 9.98 -4.59
N ARG A 150 11.91 11.02 -4.80
CA ARG A 150 11.72 12.01 -5.88
C ARG A 150 11.71 11.33 -7.24
N ASP A 151 12.75 10.53 -7.51
CA ASP A 151 12.93 9.85 -8.79
C ASP A 151 11.84 8.83 -9.06
N TYR A 152 11.47 8.02 -8.05
CA TYR A 152 10.37 7.08 -8.14
C TYR A 152 9.04 7.79 -8.44
N SER A 153 8.73 8.87 -7.71
CA SER A 153 7.47 9.61 -7.87
C SER A 153 7.36 10.27 -9.23
N ALA A 154 8.46 10.83 -9.75
CA ALA A 154 8.51 11.38 -11.10
C ALA A 154 8.23 10.30 -12.16
N ARG A 155 8.92 9.15 -12.09
CA ARG A 155 8.69 8.03 -13.02
C ARG A 155 7.25 7.51 -12.96
N MET A 156 6.73 7.33 -11.75
CA MET A 156 5.35 6.88 -11.54
C MET A 156 4.36 7.87 -12.13
N TYR A 157 4.55 9.17 -11.87
CA TYR A 157 3.71 10.23 -12.42
C TYR A 157 3.67 10.19 -13.95
N TYR A 158 4.83 10.15 -14.61
CA TYR A 158 4.88 10.12 -16.07
C TYR A 158 4.33 8.81 -16.64
N SER A 159 4.61 7.66 -16.00
CA SER A 159 4.07 6.37 -16.45
C SER A 159 2.55 6.30 -16.34
N ALA A 160 1.97 6.91 -15.31
CA ALA A 160 0.53 6.87 -15.07
C ALA A 160 -0.21 7.98 -15.85
N TYR A 161 0.37 9.19 -15.95
CA TYR A 161 -0.34 10.40 -16.41
C TYR A 161 0.36 11.16 -17.55
N GLY A 162 1.53 10.71 -18.02
CA GLY A 162 2.37 11.44 -18.97
C GLY A 162 1.81 11.62 -20.39
N SER A 163 0.68 11.00 -20.73
CA SER A 163 -0.06 11.27 -21.97
C SER A 163 -1.22 12.25 -21.80
N LYS A 164 -1.42 12.79 -20.59
CA LYS A 164 -2.61 13.58 -20.21
C LYS A 164 -2.41 15.10 -20.17
N TYR A 165 -1.27 15.60 -20.65
CA TYR A 165 -1.02 17.03 -20.89
C TYR A 165 -0.09 17.21 -22.09
#